data_AF-A0A968NU15-F1
#
_entry.id   AF-A0A968NU15-F1
#
_cell.length_a   1.000
_cell.length_b   1.000
_cell.length_c   1.000
_cell.angle_alpha   90.00
_cell.angle_beta   90.00
_cell.angle_gamma   90.00
#
_symmetry.space_group_name_H-M   'P 1'
#
loop_
_entity.id
_entity.type
_entity.pdbx_description
1 polymer ?
#
loop_
_entity_poly.entity_id
_entity_poly.type
_entity_poly.pdbx_seq_one_letter_code
_entity_poly.pdbx_strand_id
1 'polypeptide(L)'
;MKEKLRDLIGQPHVWLYVKSTSSWIRNAQILDVTEDSVTFRYEHEVENEKRLWEKTTRIDNISEIDIKLLTLPKQDAQVSAIKNRLKNLLEQE
;
A
#
# COMPACT_ATOMS: atom_id res chain seq x y z
N MET A 1 -9.77 -16.08 3.36
CA MET A 1 -8.91 -14.99 3.90
C MET A 1 -7.44 -15.23 3.59
N LYS A 2 -6.87 -16.39 3.98
CA LYS A 2 -5.47 -16.77 3.71
C LYS A 2 -5.03 -16.59 2.26
N GLU A 3 -5.75 -17.16 1.29
CA GLU A 3 -5.39 -17.04 -0.15
C GLU A 3 -5.33 -15.58 -0.61
N LYS A 4 -6.35 -14.78 -0.25
CA LYS A 4 -6.34 -13.33 -0.53
C LYS A 4 -5.11 -12.63 0.06
N LEU A 5 -4.70 -12.95 1.28
CA LEU A 5 -3.49 -12.36 1.88
C LEU A 5 -2.23 -12.79 1.12
N ARG A 6 -2.16 -14.04 0.65
CA ARG A 6 -1.02 -14.54 -0.15
C ARG A 6 -0.91 -13.80 -1.48
N ASP A 7 -2.04 -13.56 -2.14
CA ASP A 7 -2.08 -12.82 -3.42
C ASP A 7 -1.65 -11.35 -3.26
N LEU A 8 -1.72 -10.83 -2.04
CA LEU A 8 -1.37 -9.45 -1.70
C LEU A 8 0.05 -9.31 -1.13
N ILE A 9 0.84 -10.38 -1.07
CA ILE A 9 2.26 -10.31 -0.67
C ILE A 9 2.99 -9.33 -1.60
N GLY A 10 3.70 -8.38 -0.99
CA GLY A 10 4.45 -7.34 -1.71
C GLY A 10 3.60 -6.17 -2.23
N GLN A 11 2.26 -6.25 -2.20
CA GLN A 11 1.43 -5.12 -2.63
C GLN A 11 1.45 -3.98 -1.60
N PRO A 12 1.68 -2.73 -2.04
CA PRO A 12 1.54 -1.56 -1.18
C PRO A 12 0.07 -1.16 -1.01
N HIS A 13 -0.21 -0.29 -0.04
CA HIS A 13 -1.52 0.32 0.17
C HIS A 13 -2.66 -0.65 0.54
N VAL A 14 -2.32 -1.77 1.17
CA VAL A 14 -3.30 -2.70 1.74
C VAL A 14 -3.80 -2.14 3.07
N TRP A 15 -5.10 -2.20 3.30
CA TRP A 15 -5.73 -1.85 4.56
C TRP A 15 -6.23 -3.12 5.22
N LEU A 16 -5.87 -3.30 6.49
CA LEU A 16 -6.19 -4.50 7.26
C LEU A 16 -7.00 -4.11 8.48
N TYR A 17 -8.20 -4.68 8.64
CA TYR A 17 -8.94 -4.56 9.89
C TYR A 17 -8.50 -5.64 10.88
N VAL A 18 -7.94 -5.21 12.01
CA VAL A 18 -7.42 -6.11 13.05
C VAL A 18 -8.40 -6.18 14.20
N LYS A 19 -8.99 -7.36 14.44
CA LYS A 19 -10.01 -7.59 15.48
C LYS A 19 -9.50 -7.23 16.87
N SER A 20 -8.27 -7.65 17.22
CA SER A 20 -7.69 -7.44 18.55
C SER A 20 -7.55 -5.96 18.94
N THR A 21 -7.38 -5.07 17.97
CA THR A 21 -7.28 -3.62 18.22
C THR A 21 -8.54 -2.87 17.78
N SER A 22 -9.51 -3.58 17.19
CA SER A 22 -10.75 -3.01 16.63
C SER A 22 -10.49 -1.79 15.76
N SER A 23 -9.43 -1.87 14.94
CA SER A 23 -8.94 -0.72 14.17
C SER A 23 -8.36 -1.13 12.83
N TRP A 24 -8.38 -0.17 11.90
CA TRP A 24 -7.77 -0.29 10.58
C TRP A 24 -6.28 0.05 10.63
N ILE A 25 -5.45 -0.89 10.20
CA ILE A 25 -4.07 -0.62 9.84
C ILE A 25 -4.06 -0.17 8.38
N ARG A 26 -3.72 1.10 8.17
CA ARG A 26 -3.71 1.74 6.84
C ARG A 26 -2.31 1.66 6.23
N ASN A 27 -2.28 1.63 4.89
CA ASN A 27 -1.05 1.58 4.11
C ASN A 27 -0.09 0.48 4.57
N ALA A 28 -0.64 -0.69 4.91
CA ALA A 28 0.16 -1.85 5.20
C ALA A 28 0.74 -2.44 3.90
N GLN A 29 1.91 -3.05 4.02
CA GLN A 29 2.51 -3.93 3.03
C GLN A 29 2.61 -5.33 3.64
N ILE A 30 2.01 -6.32 3.00
CA ILE A 30 2.13 -7.71 3.45
C ILE A 30 3.51 -8.22 3.05
N LEU A 31 4.26 -8.71 4.03
CA LEU A 31 5.62 -9.23 3.85
C LEU A 31 5.64 -10.74 3.68
N ASP A 32 4.87 -11.45 4.51
CA ASP A 32 4.81 -12.90 4.49
C ASP A 32 3.46 -13.42 5.01
N VAL A 33 3.07 -14.60 4.53
CA VAL A 33 1.84 -15.29 4.94
C VAL A 33 2.15 -16.77 5.09
N THR A 34 2.07 -17.24 6.34
CA THR A 34 2.30 -18.64 6.70
C THR A 34 0.97 -19.42 6.72
N GLU A 35 0.93 -20.54 7.43
CA GLU A 35 -0.28 -21.34 7.52
C GLU A 35 -1.39 -20.66 8.33
N ASP A 36 -1.04 -20.03 9.45
CA ASP A 36 -1.97 -19.43 10.41
C ASP A 36 -1.68 -17.95 10.71
N SER A 37 -0.54 -17.41 10.27
CA SER A 37 -0.13 -16.05 10.57
C SER A 37 0.21 -15.22 9.33
N VAL A 38 0.09 -13.91 9.48
CA VAL A 38 0.47 -12.90 8.48
C VAL A 38 1.41 -11.90 9.12
N THR A 39 2.48 -11.59 8.40
CA THR A 39 3.43 -10.54 8.76
C THR A 39 3.25 -9.37 7.80
N PHE A 40 3.01 -8.19 8.35
CA PHE A 40 2.85 -6.97 7.57
C PHE A 40 3.60 -5.82 8.21
N ARG A 41 3.93 -4.85 7.36
CA ARG A 41 4.60 -3.62 7.71
C ARG A 41 3.67 -2.45 7.51
N TYR A 42 3.66 -1.49 8.43
CA TYR A 42 2.81 -0.30 8.33
C TYR A 42 3.52 0.92 8.88
N GLU A 43 3.15 2.09 8.36
CA GLU A 43 3.60 3.38 8.90
C GLU A 43 2.66 3.85 10.00
N HIS A 44 3.23 4.38 11.08
CA HIS A 44 2.49 5.05 12.13
C HIS A 44 3.23 6.34 12.50
N GLU A 45 2.48 7.44 12.55
CA GLU A 45 2.98 8.76 12.90
C GLU A 45 2.89 8.96 14.41
N VAL A 46 4.03 9.20 15.05
CA VAL A 46 4.13 9.47 16.49
C VAL A 46 5.00 10.71 16.66
N GLU A 47 4.49 11.75 17.33
CA GLU A 47 5.24 12.96 17.66
C GLU A 47 5.91 13.65 16.45
N ASN A 48 5.19 13.78 15.32
CA ASN A 48 5.69 14.28 14.01
C ASN A 48 6.78 13.42 13.35
N GLU A 49 7.08 12.23 13.86
CA GLU A 49 7.96 11.27 13.21
C GLU A 49 7.16 10.12 12.60
N LYS A 50 7.47 9.80 11.34
CA LYS A 50 6.98 8.58 10.70
C LYS A 50 7.84 7.41 11.12
N ARG A 51 7.24 6.43 11.79
CA ARG A 51 7.90 5.18 12.18
C ARG A 51 7.31 4.02 11.40
N LEU A 52 8.20 3.16 10.92
CA LEU A 52 7.86 1.95 10.20
C LEU A 52 7.82 0.79 11.19
N TRP A 53 6.67 0.13 11.29
CA TRP A 53 6.46 -0.97 12.22
C TRP A 53 6.24 -2.26 11.45
N GLU A 54 6.79 -3.36 11.96
CA GLU A 54 6.52 -4.71 11.49
C GLU A 54 5.72 -5.46 12.54
N LYS A 55 4.67 -6.16 12.12
CA LYS A 55 3.78 -6.89 13.01
C LYS A 55 3.38 -8.23 12.41
N THR A 56 3.45 -9.27 13.23
CA THR A 56 2.92 -10.60 12.92
C THR A 56 1.66 -10.84 13.73
N THR A 57 0.60 -11.34 13.08
CA THR A 57 -0.65 -11.71 13.76
C THR A 57 -1.30 -12.91 13.12
N ARG A 58 -2.22 -13.56 13.83
CA ARG A 58 -2.99 -14.69 13.28
C ARG A 58 -3.92 -14.21 12.17
N ILE A 59 -4.09 -15.00 11.12
CA ILE A 59 -5.00 -14.71 10.00
C ILE A 59 -6.44 -14.55 10.50
N ASP A 60 -6.85 -15.34 11.49
CA ASP A 60 -8.18 -15.21 12.13
C ASP A 60 -8.38 -13.82 12.79
N ASN A 61 -7.30 -13.15 13.18
CA ASN A 61 -7.36 -11.81 13.75
C ASN A 61 -7.62 -10.71 12.69
N ILE A 62 -7.56 -11.04 11.40
CA ILE A 62 -7.91 -10.14 10.30
C ILE A 62 -9.35 -10.43 9.87
N SER A 63 -10.27 -9.47 10.06
CA SER A 63 -11.66 -9.64 9.63
C SER A 63 -11.90 -9.18 8.20
N GLU A 64 -11.23 -8.11 7.78
CA GLU A 64 -11.47 -7.44 6.51
C GLU A 64 -10.17 -6.95 5.89
N ILE A 65 -10.16 -6.94 4.56
CA ILE A 65 -9.07 -6.45 3.74
C ILE A 65 -9.67 -5.49 2.73
N ASP A 66 -9.10 -4.30 2.64
CA ASP A 66 -9.41 -3.33 1.59
C ASP A 66 -8.10 -2.94 0.90
N ILE A 67 -8.18 -2.56 -0.37
CA ILE A 67 -7.01 -2.15 -1.16
C ILE A 67 -7.31 -0.78 -1.68
N LYS A 68 -6.50 0.20 -1.29
CA LYS A 68 -6.59 1.52 -1.86
C LYS A 68 -6.08 1.46 -3.30
N LEU A 69 -7.00 1.30 -4.24
CA LEU A 69 -6.75 1.50 -5.66
C LEU A 69 -6.33 2.96 -5.82
N LEU A 70 -5.03 3.20 -5.99
CA LEU A 70 -4.53 4.52 -6.36
C LEU A 70 -5.23 4.93 -7.65
N THR A 71 -6.13 5.90 -7.57
CA THR A 71 -6.54 6.64 -8.76
C THR A 71 -5.31 7.41 -9.21
N LEU A 72 -4.62 6.90 -10.23
CA LEU A 72 -3.75 7.73 -11.04
C LEU A 72 -4.61 8.93 -11.47
N PRO A 73 -4.21 10.19 -11.26
CA PRO A 73 -4.79 11.25 -12.07
C PRO A 73 -4.56 10.81 -13.52
N LYS A 74 -5.64 10.66 -14.30
CA LYS A 74 -5.54 10.39 -15.74
C LYS A 74 -4.57 11.42 -16.29
N GLN A 75 -3.34 11.02 -16.60
CA GLN A 75 -2.25 11.88 -17.10
C GLN A 75 -2.34 13.32 -16.57
N ASP A 76 -1.59 13.66 -15.53
CA ASP A 76 -1.44 15.06 -15.15
C ASP A 76 -1.13 15.88 -16.42
N ALA A 77 -2.12 16.62 -16.92
CA ALA A 77 -2.09 17.13 -18.29
C ALA A 77 -0.88 18.05 -18.47
N GLN A 78 -0.45 18.64 -17.35
CA GLN A 78 0.75 19.42 -17.20
C GLN A 78 2.03 18.59 -17.45
N VAL A 79 2.16 17.39 -16.90
CA VAL A 79 3.33 16.50 -17.13
C VAL A 79 3.38 16.03 -18.58
N SER A 80 2.22 15.68 -19.16
CA SER A 80 2.14 15.31 -20.58
C SER A 80 2.47 16.49 -21.50
N ALA A 81 2.01 17.69 -21.16
CA ALA A 81 2.30 18.91 -21.91
C ALA A 81 3.79 19.28 -21.85
N ILE A 82 4.41 19.20 -20.67
CA ILE A 82 5.85 19.45 -20.49
C ILE A 82 6.67 18.46 -21.32
N LYS A 83 6.33 17.17 -21.29
CA LYS A 83 7.01 16.12 -22.07
C LYS A 83 6.93 16.39 -23.57
N ASN A 84 5.75 16.75 -24.08
CA ASN A 84 5.59 17.05 -25.51
C ASN A 84 6.36 18.30 -25.94
N ARG A 85 6.39 19.34 -25.09
CA ARG A 85 7.13 20.57 -25.37
C ARG A 85 8.64 20.33 -25.42
N LEU A 86 9.18 19.53 -24.49
CA LEU A 86 10.59 19.13 -24.49
C LEU A 86 10.94 18.29 -25.72
N LYS A 87 10.05 17.37 -26.11
CA LYS A 87 10.25 16.55 -27.31
C LYS A 87 10.37 17.42 -28.57
N ASN A 88 9.47 18.38 -28.74
CA ASN A 88 9.50 19.30 -29.88
C ASN A 88 10.75 20.18 -29.92
N LEU A 89 11.31 20.55 -28.76
CA LEU A 89 12.56 21.34 -28.70
C LEU A 89 13.78 20.50 -29.09
N LEU A 90 13.82 19.23 -28.68
CA LEU A 90 14.90 18.31 -29.04
C LEU A 90 14.86 17.88 -30.51
N GLU A 91 13.68 17.90 -31.14
CA GLU A 91 13.52 17.61 -32.58
C GLU A 91 13.83 18.84 -33.47
N GLN A 92 14.11 20.01 -32.88
CA GLN A 92 14.44 21.26 -33.60
C GLN A 92 15.93 21.62 -33.60
N GLU A 93 16.80 20.82 -32.99
CA GLU A 93 18.27 20.85 -33.14
C GLU A 93 18.75 19.76 -34.10
#